data_AF-A0A7X2MH97-F1
#
_entry.id   AF-A0A7X2MH97-F1
#
_cell.length_a   1.000
_cell.length_b   1.000
_cell.length_c   1.000
_cell.angle_alpha   90.00
_cell.angle_beta   90.00
_cell.angle_gamma   90.00
#
_symmetry.space_group_name_H-M   'P 1'
#
loop_
_entity.id
_entity.type
_entity.pdbx_description
1 polymer ?
#
loop_
_entity_poly.entity_id
_entity_poly.type
_entity_poly.pdbx_seq_one_letter_code
_entity_poly.pdbx_strand_id
1 'polypeptide(L)' 'QEKVANEYVASRYGSWTAAKAHWEANNWY' A
#
# COMPACT_ATOMS: atom_id res chain seq x y z
N GLN A 1 15.43 -2.31 -0.10
CA GLN A 1 14.25 -2.12 -0.99
C GLN A 1 12.95 -2.07 -0.19
N GLU A 2 12.80 -2.85 0.89
CA GLU A 2 11.56 -2.85 1.70
C GLU A 2 11.32 -1.59 2.53
N LYS A 3 12.37 -0.88 2.94
CA LYS A 3 12.22 0.34 3.77
C LYS A 3 11.47 1.45 3.04
N VAL A 4 11.81 1.70 1.77
CA VAL A 4 11.15 2.71 0.93
C VAL A 4 9.72 2.28 0.60
N ALA A 5 9.48 0.99 0.35
CA ALA A 5 8.14 0.47 0.13
C ALA A 5 7.26 0.63 1.39
N ASN A 6 7.80 0.33 2.57
CA ASN A 6 7.11 0.52 3.84
C ASN A 6 6.83 1.99 4.12
N GLU A 7 7.80 2.89 3.92
CA GLU A 7 7.61 4.34 4.09
C GLU A 7 6.58 4.89 3.10
N TYR A 8 6.60 4.44 1.85
CA TYR A 8 5.63 4.83 0.83
C TYR A 8 4.21 4.33 1.15
N VAL A 9 4.08 3.05 1.52
CA VAL A 9 2.80 2.46 1.90
C VAL A 9 2.26 3.12 3.17
N ALA A 10 3.11 3.38 4.16
CA ALA A 10 2.74 4.10 5.37
C ALA A 10 2.33 5.55 5.07
N SER A 11 3.04 6.25 4.20
CA SER A 11 2.72 7.64 3.85
C SER A 11 1.47 7.77 2.99
N ARG A 12 1.24 6.85 2.05
CA ARG A 12 0.13 6.94 1.08
C ARG A 12 -1.14 6.25 1.58
N TYR A 13 -1.01 5.11 2.26
CA TYR A 13 -2.13 4.28 2.67
C TYR A 13 -2.21 4.06 4.19
N GLY A 14 -1.19 4.47 4.95
CA GLY A 14 -1.12 4.26 6.41
C GLY A 14 -0.71 2.85 6.82
N SER A 15 -1.20 1.82 6.12
CA SER A 15 -0.88 0.42 6.38
C SER A 15 -0.93 -0.43 5.11
N TRP A 16 -0.23 -1.56 5.13
CA TRP A 16 -0.31 -2.55 4.05
C TRP A 16 -1.72 -3.11 3.87
N THR A 17 -2.50 -3.22 4.94
CA THR A 17 -3.90 -3.66 4.87
C THR A 17 -4.77 -2.67 4.08
N ALA A 18 -4.60 -1.38 4.35
CA ALA A 18 -5.31 -0.34 3.60
C ALA A 18 -4.82 -0.24 2.15
N ALA A 19 -3.51 -0.41 1.91
CA ALA A 19 -2.96 -0.45 0.57
C ALA A 19 -3.50 -1.63 -0.25
N LYS A 20 -3.58 -2.82 0.36
CA LYS A 20 -4.13 -4.02 -0.27
C LYS A 20 -5.61 -3.82 -0.63
N ALA A 21 -6.42 -3.30 0.30
CA ALA A 21 -7.83 -2.99 0.02
C ALA A 21 -7.97 -1.96 -1.12
N HIS A 22 -7.07 -0.97 -1.18
CA HIS A 22 -7.03 -0.02 -2.29
C HIS A 22 -6.70 -0.70 -3.62
N TRP A 23 -5.70 -1.59 -3.66
CA TRP A 23 -5.32 -2.29 -4.90
C TRP A 23 -6.39 -3.27 -5.38
N GLU A 24 -7.02 -3.99 -4.47
CA GLU A 24 -8.17 -4.86 -4.77
C GLU A 24 -9.37 -4.05 -5.30
N ALA A 25 -9.65 -2.89 -4.69
CA ALA A 25 -10.72 -2.01 -5.15
C ALA A 25 -10.43 -1.34 -6.50
N ASN A 26 -9.15 -1.08 -6.81
CA ASN A 26 -8.72 -0.49 -8.08
C ASN A 26 -8.47 -1.54 -9.17
N ASN A 27 -8.73 -2.82 -8.91
CA ASN A 27 -8.51 -3.91 -9.86
C ASN A 27 -7.08 -3.92 -10.42
N TRP A 28 -6.11 -3.55 -9.57
CA TRP A 28 -4.69 -3.46 -9.95
C TRP A 28 -3.98 -4.82 -9.93
N TYR A 29 -4.77 -5.90 -9.83
CA TYR A 29 -4.32 -7.28 -9.81
C TYR A 29 -4.13 -7.82 -11.23
#